data_AF-A0A7S0IYQ9-F1
#
_entry.id   AF-A0A7S0IYQ9-F1
#
_cell.length_a   1.000
_cell.length_b   1.000
_cell.length_c   1.000
_cell.angle_alpha   90.00
_cell.angle_beta   90.00
_cell.angle_gamma   90.00
#
_symmetry.space_group_name_H-M   'P 1'
#
loop_
_entity.id
_entity.type
_entity.pdbx_description
1 polymer ?
#
loop_
_entity_poly.entity_id
_entity_poly.type
_entity_poly.pdbx_seq_one_letter_code
_entity_poly.pdbx_strand_id
1 'polypeptide(L)'
;GGALDPLQRYYRHAVSCRSLDLELMQQAAALLEGHHDFASFANARRGGVLPYEECTTQTFRNVHSVKIVDEGGGYARADFELKGALYKMVRNMMGALIDVGSGRRRLDEFSL
;
A
#
# COMPACT_ATOMS: atom_id res chain seq x y z
N GLY A 1 -5.24 9.21 22.10
CA GLY A 1 -5.68 9.04 20.70
C GLY A 1 -6.80 10.01 20.49
N GLY A 2 -6.56 11.08 19.74
CA GLY A 2 -7.62 12.01 19.37
C GLY A 2 -8.58 11.31 18.42
N ALA A 3 -9.89 11.49 18.65
CA ALA A 3 -10.89 11.02 17.69
C ALA A 3 -10.62 11.68 16.33
N LEU A 4 -10.66 10.89 15.26
CA LEU A 4 -10.53 11.40 13.89
C LEU A 4 -11.59 12.50 13.70
N ASP A 5 -11.19 13.66 13.16
CA ASP A 5 -12.12 14.74 12.81
C ASP A 5 -13.26 14.15 11.93
N PRO A 6 -14.55 14.28 12.33
CA PRO A 6 -15.67 13.76 11.57
C PRO A 6 -15.68 14.20 10.09
N LEU A 7 -15.13 15.37 9.77
CA LEU A 7 -15.03 15.86 8.40
C LEU A 7 -13.97 15.12 7.58
N GLN A 8 -12.97 14.52 8.23
CA GLN A 8 -11.87 13.81 7.59
C GLN A 8 -12.14 12.31 7.39
N ARG A 9 -13.25 11.77 7.91
CA ARG A 9 -13.58 10.33 7.87
C ARG A 9 -13.68 9.71 6.47
N TYR A 10 -13.94 10.54 5.45
CA TYR A 10 -14.04 10.10 4.05
C TYR A 10 -12.72 10.24 3.27
N TYR A 11 -11.75 10.97 3.83
CA TYR A 11 -10.49 11.32 3.17
C TYR A 11 -9.27 10.67 3.83
N ARG A 12 -9.41 10.22 5.09
CA ARG A 12 -8.37 9.53 5.84
C ARG A 12 -8.84 8.16 6.29
N HIS A 13 -7.92 7.21 6.30
CA HIS A 13 -8.14 5.90 6.89
C HIS A 13 -7.71 5.93 8.36
N ALA A 14 -8.65 5.71 9.27
CA ALA A 14 -8.33 5.54 10.68
C ALA A 14 -7.70 4.15 10.89
N VAL A 15 -6.48 4.11 11.40
CA VAL A 15 -5.79 2.86 11.73
C VAL A 15 -6.12 2.49 13.18
N SER A 16 -6.53 1.24 13.40
CA SER A 16 -6.98 0.76 14.71
C SER A 16 -5.85 0.48 15.70
N CYS A 17 -4.60 0.37 15.24
CA CYS A 17 -3.46 0.14 16.12
C CYS A 17 -3.08 1.42 16.86
N ARG A 18 -2.57 1.26 18.09
CA ARG A 18 -2.27 2.39 18.99
C ARG A 18 -1.05 3.19 18.54
N SER A 19 -0.14 2.57 17.79
CA SER A 19 1.06 3.16 17.23
C SER A 19 1.40 2.51 15.88
N LEU A 20 1.97 3.30 14.97
CA LEU A 20 2.58 2.84 13.73
C LEU A 20 4.05 3.25 13.75
N ASP A 21 4.94 2.31 13.50
CA ASP A 21 6.34 2.56 13.28
C ASP A 21 6.55 3.04 11.84
N LEU A 22 6.72 4.35 11.67
CA LEU A 22 6.89 4.95 10.34
C LEU A 22 8.25 4.61 9.72
N GLU A 23 9.28 4.36 10.52
CA GLU A 23 10.59 3.96 10.00
C GLU A 23 10.52 2.57 9.37
N LEU A 24 9.83 1.62 10.03
CA LEU A 24 9.57 0.30 9.46
C LEU A 24 8.71 0.38 8.19
N MET A 25 7.71 1.27 8.16
CA MET A 25 6.92 1.52 6.96
C MET A 25 7.77 2.09 5.81
N GLN A 26 8.71 2.99 6.10
CA GLN A 26 9.64 3.53 5.10
C GLN A 26 10.56 2.44 4.54
N GLN A 27 11.09 1.57 5.41
CA GLN A 27 11.92 0.45 4.96
C GLN A 27 11.14 -0.52 4.07
N ALA A 28 9.91 -0.88 4.45
CA ALA A 28 9.05 -1.72 3.62
C ALA A 28 8.64 -1.03 2.30
N ALA A 29 8.41 0.29 2.33
CA ALA A 29 8.08 1.07 1.15
C ALA A 29 9.21 1.08 0.12
N ALA A 30 10.47 1.16 0.56
CA ALA A 30 11.63 1.08 -0.32
C ALA A 30 11.73 -0.26 -1.06
N LEU A 31 11.28 -1.36 -0.44
CA LEU A 31 11.23 -2.68 -1.09
C LEU A 31 10.19 -2.74 -2.23
N LEU A 32 9.17 -1.87 -2.20
CA LEU A 32 8.16 -1.76 -3.25
C LEU A 32 8.66 -1.00 -4.48
N GLU A 33 9.73 -0.21 -4.37
CA GLU A 33 10.25 0.60 -5.47
C GLU A 33 10.99 -0.27 -6.51
N GLY A 34 10.83 0.08 -7.78
CA GLY A 34 11.44 -0.61 -8.91
C GLY A 34 10.45 -1.45 -9.74
N HIS A 35 11.02 -2.33 -10.56
CA HIS A 35 10.30 -3.15 -11.53
C HIS A 35 10.10 -4.58 -11.01
N HIS A 36 8.89 -4.89 -10.56
CA HIS A 36 8.57 -6.16 -9.91
C HIS A 36 7.24 -6.71 -10.38
N ASP A 37 7.00 -8.00 -10.11
CA ASP A 37 5.69 -8.61 -10.27
C ASP A 37 4.79 -8.25 -9.09
N PHE A 38 3.71 -7.48 -9.33
CA PHE A 38 2.76 -7.08 -8.30
C PHE A 38 1.48 -7.91 -8.28
N ALA A 39 1.51 -9.15 -8.79
CA ALA A 39 0.36 -10.05 -8.82
C ALA A 39 -0.26 -10.24 -7.42
N SER A 40 0.56 -10.36 -6.37
CA SER A 40 0.12 -10.50 -4.97
C SER A 40 -0.66 -9.30 -4.44
N PHE A 41 -0.46 -8.12 -5.05
CA PHE A 41 -1.19 -6.89 -4.71
C PHE A 41 -2.38 -6.63 -5.63
N ALA A 42 -2.63 -7.47 -6.63
CA ALA A 42 -3.83 -7.38 -7.45
C ALA A 42 -4.98 -8.19 -6.84
N ASN A 43 -6.17 -7.61 -6.77
CA ASN A 43 -7.35 -8.43 -6.48
C ASN A 43 -7.76 -9.22 -7.73
N ALA A 44 -7.87 -10.54 -7.62
CA ALA A 44 -8.59 -11.33 -8.61
C ALA A 44 -10.04 -10.84 -8.67
N ARG A 45 -10.52 -10.43 -9.85
CA ARG A 45 -11.95 -10.15 -10.04
C ARG A 45 -12.71 -11.47 -9.86
N ARG A 46 -13.58 -11.53 -8.86
CA ARG A 46 -14.45 -12.68 -8.58
C ARG A 46 -15.51 -12.72 -9.70
N GLY A 47 -15.37 -13.64 -10.67
CA GLY A 47 -16.41 -13.86 -11.69
C GLY A 47 -15.98 -13.74 -13.16
N GLY A 48 -14.86 -14.36 -13.54
CA GLY A 48 -14.63 -14.73 -14.94
C GLY A 48 -13.84 -13.71 -15.75
N VAL A 49 -12.80 -14.24 -16.40
CA VAL A 49 -12.21 -13.80 -17.67
C VAL A 49 -11.96 -12.29 -17.76
N LEU A 50 -10.70 -11.91 -17.57
CA LEU A 50 -10.20 -10.63 -18.11
C LEU A 50 -10.66 -10.56 -19.57
N PRO A 51 -11.28 -9.46 -20.05
CA PRO A 51 -11.51 -9.25 -21.48
C PRO A 51 -10.26 -9.68 -22.23
N TYR A 52 -10.37 -10.39 -23.34
CA TYR A 52 -9.23 -10.96 -24.07
C TYR A 52 -8.11 -9.94 -24.37
N GLU A 53 -8.41 -8.63 -24.36
CA GLU A 53 -7.45 -7.52 -24.41
C GLU A 53 -6.79 -7.14 -23.06
N GLU A 54 -7.45 -7.36 -21.92
CA GLU A 54 -6.90 -7.24 -20.56
C GLU A 54 -6.27 -8.55 -20.06
N CYS A 55 -6.40 -9.63 -20.83
CA CYS A 55 -5.90 -10.97 -20.53
C CYS A 55 -4.39 -11.12 -20.85
N THR A 56 -3.73 -10.04 -21.27
CA THR A 56 -2.27 -9.98 -21.43
C THR A 56 -1.58 -9.70 -20.09
N THR A 57 -1.36 -10.77 -19.33
CA THR A 57 -0.01 -11.29 -19.00
C THR A 57 1.07 -10.37 -18.43
N GLN A 58 0.75 -9.17 -17.92
CA GLN A 58 1.78 -8.35 -17.29
C GLN A 58 1.27 -7.74 -15.98
N THR A 59 1.58 -8.43 -14.87
CA THR A 59 1.47 -7.95 -13.49
C THR A 59 2.73 -7.18 -13.06
N PHE A 60 3.74 -7.15 -13.92
CA PHE A 60 4.92 -6.33 -13.73
C PHE A 60 4.57 -4.85 -13.77
N ARG A 61 4.97 -4.10 -12.75
CA ARG A 61 4.84 -2.65 -12.70
C ARG A 61 6.14 -2.03 -12.28
N ASN A 62 6.32 -0.77 -12.68
CA ASN A 62 7.42 0.05 -12.20
C ASN A 62 6.87 1.07 -11.21
N VAL A 63 7.22 0.90 -9.94
CA VAL A 63 6.95 1.88 -8.89
C VAL A 63 8.17 2.79 -8.80
N HIS A 64 8.00 4.05 -9.12
CA HIS A 64 9.08 5.03 -9.14
C HIS A 64 9.45 5.51 -7.74
N SER A 65 8.46 5.73 -6.87
CA SER A 65 8.72 6.09 -5.49
C SER A 65 7.53 5.78 -4.58
N VAL A 66 7.80 5.41 -3.33
CA VAL A 66 6.82 5.31 -2.24
C VAL A 66 7.35 6.08 -1.03
N LYS A 67 6.75 7.23 -0.72
CA LYS A 67 7.19 8.10 0.39
C LYS A 67 6.21 8.06 1.53
N ILE A 68 6.69 7.76 2.73
CA ILE A 68 5.91 7.86 3.98
C ILE A 68 6.32 9.13 4.70
N VAL A 69 5.35 10.02 4.91
CA VAL A 69 5.52 11.34 5.51
C VAL A 69 4.74 11.41 6.82
N ASP A 70 5.42 11.71 7.91
CA ASP A 70 4.78 12.10 9.18
C ASP A 70 4.24 13.53 9.04
N GLU A 71 2.93 13.70 9.17
CA GLU A 71 2.27 15.00 9.12
C GLU A 71 2.13 15.63 10.52
N GLY A 72 2.58 14.92 11.57
CA GLY A 72 2.39 15.31 12.96
C GLY A 72 0.95 15.08 13.43
N GLY A 73 0.73 15.25 14.75
CA GLY A 73 -0.61 15.15 15.34
C GLY A 73 -1.27 13.76 15.24
N GLY A 74 -0.49 12.72 14.97
CA GLY A 74 -0.99 11.36 14.75
C GLY A 74 -1.47 11.07 13.33
N TYR A 75 -1.11 11.93 12.37
CA TYR A 75 -1.39 11.75 10.95
C TYR A 75 -0.14 11.38 10.18
N ALA A 76 -0.29 10.48 9.21
CA ALA A 76 0.74 10.14 8.24
C ALA A 76 0.13 10.08 6.84
N ARG A 77 0.96 10.33 5.83
CA ARG A 77 0.61 10.30 4.41
C ARG A 77 1.59 9.39 3.66
N ALA A 78 1.05 8.62 2.71
CA ALA A 78 1.84 7.80 1.81
C ALA A 78 1.64 8.29 0.37
N ASP A 79 2.72 8.68 -0.29
CA ASP A 79 2.72 9.11 -1.68
C ASP A 79 3.27 8.00 -2.57
N PHE A 80 2.50 7.59 -3.58
CA PHE A 80 2.89 6.56 -4.53
C PHE A 80 3.05 7.18 -5.92
N GLU A 81 4.23 7.05 -6.51
CA GLU A 81 4.52 7.42 -7.89
C GLU A 81 4.77 6.15 -8.70
N LEU A 82 3.92 5.86 -9.68
CA LEU A 82 4.01 4.66 -10.51
C LEU A 82 3.31 4.85 -11.85
N LYS A 83 3.76 4.09 -12.87
CA LYS A 83 3.10 4.09 -14.18
C LYS A 83 2.09 2.95 -14.29
N GLY A 84 0.81 3.29 -14.14
CA GLY A 84 -0.33 2.38 -14.33
C GLY A 84 -0.47 1.33 -13.21
N ALA A 85 -1.41 1.51 -12.29
CA ALA A 85 -1.62 0.56 -11.20
C ALA A 85 -2.48 -0.66 -11.62
N LEU A 86 -2.27 -1.82 -11.00
CA LEU A 86 -3.24 -2.93 -11.04
C LEU A 86 -4.48 -2.59 -10.21
N TYR A 87 -5.60 -3.28 -10.46
CA TYR A 87 -6.83 -3.06 -9.69
C TYR A 87 -6.59 -3.28 -8.19
N LYS A 88 -6.83 -2.23 -7.40
CA LYS A 88 -6.62 -2.15 -5.94
C LYS A 88 -5.16 -2.25 -5.45
N MET A 89 -4.18 -2.25 -6.36
CA MET A 89 -2.75 -2.38 -6.04
C MET A 89 -2.29 -1.44 -4.93
N VAL A 90 -2.51 -0.13 -5.08
CA VAL A 90 -2.07 0.88 -4.10
C VAL A 90 -2.70 0.65 -2.73
N ARG A 91 -3.97 0.26 -2.69
CA ARG A 91 -4.67 -0.02 -1.42
C ARG A 91 -4.12 -1.27 -0.74
N ASN A 92 -3.81 -2.31 -1.50
CA ASN A 92 -3.23 -3.54 -0.98
C ASN A 92 -1.78 -3.31 -0.49
N MET A 93 -0.98 -2.55 -1.24
CA MET A 93 0.36 -2.13 -0.81
C MET A 93 0.29 -1.34 0.52
N MET A 94 -0.61 -0.35 0.60
CA MET A 94 -0.80 0.42 1.83
C MET A 94 -1.20 -0.46 3.03
N GLY A 95 -2.07 -1.45 2.81
CA GLY A 95 -2.44 -2.43 3.84
C GLY A 95 -1.23 -3.21 4.36
N ALA A 96 -0.39 -3.70 3.44
CA ALA A 96 0.82 -4.44 3.79
C ALA A 96 1.84 -3.57 4.55
N LEU A 97 2.00 -2.30 4.16
CA LEU A 97 2.83 -1.35 4.89
C LEU A 97 2.29 -1.10 6.30
N ILE A 98 0.98 -0.95 6.48
CA ILE A 98 0.34 -0.84 7.80
C ILE A 98 0.57 -2.11 8.63
N ASP A 99 0.53 -3.29 8.02
CA ASP A 99 0.82 -4.55 8.73
C ASP A 99 2.26 -4.60 9.23
N VAL A 100 3.23 -4.12 8.45
CA VAL A 100 4.63 -4.00 8.89
C VAL A 100 4.78 -2.95 9.99
N GLY A 101 4.27 -1.73 9.78
CA GLY A 101 4.35 -0.64 10.75
C GLY A 101 3.60 -0.92 12.06
N SER A 102 2.61 -1.82 12.04
CA SER A 102 1.89 -2.26 13.24
C SER A 102 2.48 -3.51 13.90
N GLY A 103 3.54 -4.09 13.32
CA GLY A 103 4.19 -5.31 13.82
C GLY A 103 3.40 -6.61 13.55
N ARG A 104 2.33 -6.57 12.76
CA ARG A 104 1.55 -7.76 12.36
C ARG A 104 2.28 -8.63 11.32
N ARG A 105 3.18 -8.02 10.55
CA ARG A 105 4.05 -8.69 9.59
C ARG A 105 5.48 -8.21 9.84
N ARG A 106 6.46 -9.11 9.77
CA ARG A 106 7.85 -8.72 9.91
C ARG A 106 8.39 -8.17 8.59
N LEU A 107 9.34 -7.25 8.67
CA LEU A 107 9.95 -6.64 7.48
C LEU A 107 10.70 -7.67 6.62
N ASP A 108 11.34 -8.67 7.23
CA ASP A 108 12.08 -9.72 6.53
C ASP A 108 11.17 -10.71 5.77
N GLU A 109 9.89 -10.78 6.12
CA GLU A 109 8.87 -11.54 5.39
C GLU A 109 8.26 -10.73 4.24
N PHE A 110 8.59 -9.45 4.13
CA PHE A 110 8.07 -8.55 3.11
C PHE A 110 8.86 -8.72 1.79
N SER A 111 8.32 -9.54 0.90
CA SER A 111 8.85 -9.79 -0.45
C SER A 111 7.78 -9.60 -1.52
N LEU A 112 8.22 -9.28 -2.74
CA LEU A 112 7.39 -9.05 -3.92
C LEU A 112 7.28 -10.33 -4.77
#